data_AF-A0A151I7D6-F1
#
_entry.id   AF-A0A151I7D6-F1
#
_cell.length_a   1.000
_cell.length_b   1.000
_cell.length_c   1.000
_cell.angle_alpha   90.00
_cell.angle_beta   90.00
_cell.angle_gamma   90.00
#
_symmetry.space_group_name_H-M   'P 1'
#
loop_
_entity.id
_entity.type
_entity.pdbx_description
1 polymer ?
#
loop_
_entity_poly.entity_id
_entity_poly.type
_entity_poly.pdbx_seq_one_letter_code
_entity_poly.pdbx_strand_id
1 'polypeptide(L)'
;MVLPFYKEDPNICPARTLQFYLRRTQDLRGKANALFISFKKPFKRVSAQTLSRWLKDMLHKSGINTEIFSAHSTRHASTSAAKKKGVSIDVIRKSAGWTKDSSTFARFYDRPIIQDSRSFGQAILEV
;
A
#
# COMPACT_ATOMS: atom_id res chain seq x y z
N MET A 1 9.00 -11.14 9.22
CA MET A 1 7.74 -10.91 8.47
C MET A 1 7.60 -12.03 7.44
N VAL A 2 6.46 -12.70 7.38
CA VAL A 2 6.18 -13.77 6.40
C VAL A 2 5.01 -13.29 5.54
N LEU A 3 5.16 -13.35 4.21
CA LEU A 3 4.07 -13.01 3.29
C LEU A 3 3.28 -14.28 2.97
N PRO A 4 1.98 -14.37 3.31
CA PRO A 4 1.16 -15.52 2.95
C PRO A 4 0.91 -15.56 1.44
N PHE A 5 0.74 -16.76 0.90
CA PHE A 5 0.24 -16.94 -0.46
C PHE A 5 -1.28 -16.77 -0.47
N TYR A 6 -1.77 -15.92 -1.36
CA TYR A 6 -3.18 -15.76 -1.64
C TYR A 6 -3.52 -16.75 -2.75
N LYS A 7 -4.28 -17.80 -2.41
CA LYS A 7 -4.49 -18.97 -3.28
C LYS A 7 -5.70 -18.80 -4.19
N GLU A 8 -6.64 -17.96 -3.76
CA GLU A 8 -7.92 -17.68 -4.39
C GLU A 8 -7.74 -16.96 -5.73
N ASP A 9 -6.84 -15.97 -5.77
CA ASP A 9 -6.41 -15.34 -7.01
C ASP A 9 -4.88 -15.15 -7.03
N PRO A 10 -4.15 -16.04 -7.71
CA PRO A 10 -2.70 -15.94 -7.82
C PRO A 10 -2.19 -14.68 -8.53
N ASN A 11 -3.02 -14.00 -9.35
CA ASN A 11 -2.60 -12.83 -10.11
C ASN A 11 -2.42 -11.60 -9.22
N ILE A 12 -3.12 -11.54 -8.09
CA ILE A 12 -3.00 -10.46 -7.11
C ILE A 12 -2.21 -10.88 -5.86
N CYS A 13 -1.60 -12.07 -5.86
CA CYS A 13 -0.85 -12.59 -4.73
C CYS A 13 0.52 -11.88 -4.56
N PRO A 14 0.77 -11.15 -3.45
CA PRO A 14 2.05 -10.45 -3.27
C PRO A 14 3.25 -11.39 -3.13
N ALA A 15 3.09 -12.55 -2.46
CA ALA A 15 4.17 -13.52 -2.28
C ALA A 15 4.61 -14.15 -3.61
N ARG A 16 3.64 -14.53 -4.46
CA ARG A 16 3.92 -15.06 -5.80
C ARG A 16 4.55 -14.02 -6.71
N THR A 17 4.03 -12.79 -6.70
CA THR A 17 4.59 -11.66 -7.46
C THR A 17 6.03 -11.38 -7.05
N LEU A 18 6.35 -11.43 -5.76
CA LEU A 18 7.71 -11.25 -5.27
C LEU A 18 8.66 -12.36 -5.75
N GLN A 19 8.25 -13.63 -5.68
CA GLN A 19 9.04 -14.75 -6.19
C GLN A 19 9.30 -14.62 -7.69
N PHE A 20 8.29 -14.26 -8.46
CA PHE A 20 8.42 -14.03 -9.90
C PHE A 20 9.40 -12.90 -10.20
N TYR A 21 9.28 -11.78 -9.49
CA TYR A 21 10.16 -10.63 -9.64
C TYR A 21 11.62 -10.99 -9.30
N LEU A 22 11.86 -11.70 -8.19
CA LEU A 22 13.20 -12.14 -7.80
C LEU A 22 13.84 -13.04 -8.86
N ARG A 23 13.11 -14.03 -9.38
CA ARG A 23 13.58 -14.88 -10.48
C ARG A 23 13.90 -14.06 -11.73
N ARG A 24 12.98 -13.19 -12.15
CA ARG A 24 13.11 -12.42 -13.40
C ARG A 24 14.26 -11.41 -13.38
N THR A 25 14.63 -10.95 -12.19
CA THR A 25 15.69 -9.96 -11.98
C THR A 25 17.02 -10.56 -11.53
N GLN A 26 17.10 -11.88 -11.33
CA GLN A 26 18.27 -12.56 -10.75
C GLN A 26 19.57 -12.19 -11.48
N ASP A 27 19.60 -12.35 -12.80
CA ASP A 27 20.81 -12.10 -13.62
C ASP A 27 21.13 -10.61 -13.80
N LEU A 28 20.16 -9.74 -13.53
CA LEU A 28 20.32 -8.29 -13.67
C LEU A 28 20.94 -7.63 -12.42
N ARG A 29 20.91 -8.32 -11.27
CA ARG A 29 21.26 -7.75 -9.97
C ARG A 29 22.75 -7.48 -9.81
N GLY A 30 23.63 -8.29 -10.41
CA GLY A 30 25.07 -8.19 -10.18
C GLY A 30 25.39 -8.15 -8.69
N LYS A 31 25.92 -7.00 -8.20
CA LYS A 31 26.24 -6.77 -6.77
C LYS A 31 25.13 -6.07 -5.96
N ALA A 32 23.94 -5.87 -6.52
CA ALA A 32 22.87 -5.14 -5.87
C ALA A 32 22.13 -6.01 -4.84
N ASN A 33 22.21 -5.62 -3.56
CA ASN A 33 21.53 -6.31 -2.45
C ASN A 33 20.12 -5.77 -2.15
N ALA A 34 19.70 -4.69 -2.82
CA ALA A 34 18.37 -4.11 -2.63
C ALA A 34 17.29 -4.98 -3.28
N LEU A 35 16.12 -5.08 -2.63
CA LEU A 35 15.01 -5.83 -3.19
C LEU A 35 14.60 -5.29 -4.56
N PHE A 36 14.25 -4.00 -4.64
CA PHE A 36 13.87 -3.35 -5.88
C PHE A 36 15.07 -2.73 -6.61
N ILE A 37 15.18 -3.01 -7.90
CA ILE A 37 16.22 -2.49 -8.80
C ILE A 37 15.58 -1.75 -9.97
N SER A 38 16.32 -0.82 -10.57
CA SER A 38 15.94 -0.10 -11.78
C SER A 38 15.78 -1.09 -12.93
N PHE A 39 14.83 -0.82 -13.83
CA PHE A 39 14.69 -1.54 -15.09
C PHE A 39 15.56 -0.96 -16.21
N LYS A 40 16.25 0.16 -15.96
CA LYS A 40 17.24 0.77 -16.87
C LYS A 40 18.67 0.49 -16.38
N LYS A 41 19.58 0.21 -17.31
CA LYS A 41 21.02 0.11 -17.03
C LYS A 41 21.56 1.48 -16.55
N PRO A 42 22.53 1.51 -15.62
CA PRO A 42 22.95 0.38 -14.77
C PRO A 42 21.85 0.02 -13.77
N PHE A 43 21.49 -1.28 -13.64
CA PHE A 43 20.35 -1.80 -12.85
C PHE A 43 20.55 -1.65 -11.32
N LYS A 44 20.64 -0.40 -10.85
CA LYS A 44 20.92 -0.02 -9.46
C LYS A 44 19.67 -0.09 -8.59
N ARG A 45 19.85 -0.04 -7.27
CA ARG A 45 18.73 0.11 -6.33
C ARG A 45 17.84 1.29 -6.71
N VAL A 46 16.53 1.15 -6.54
CA VAL A 46 15.60 2.30 -6.69
C VAL A 46 15.44 3.07 -5.39
N SER A 47 15.16 4.36 -5.51
CA SER A 47 14.83 5.23 -4.38
C SER A 47 13.37 5.06 -3.93
N ALA A 48 13.07 5.50 -2.71
CA ALA A 48 11.69 5.56 -2.21
C ALA A 48 10.79 6.44 -3.10
N GLN A 49 11.33 7.54 -3.65
CA GLN A 49 10.62 8.43 -4.57
C GLN A 49 10.23 7.71 -5.87
N THR A 50 11.09 6.81 -6.37
CA THR A 50 10.78 6.03 -7.58
C THR A 50 9.67 5.02 -7.31
N LEU A 51 9.74 4.31 -6.19
CA LEU A 51 8.66 3.40 -5.78
C LEU A 51 7.34 4.14 -5.55
N SER A 52 7.39 5.33 -4.94
CA SER A 52 6.20 6.17 -4.74
C SER A 52 5.56 6.58 -6.07
N ARG A 53 6.37 6.92 -7.08
CA ARG A 53 5.85 7.23 -8.42
C ARG A 53 5.22 6.01 -9.07
N TRP A 54 5.88 4.86 -9.06
CA TRP A 54 5.31 3.62 -9.61
C TRP A 54 3.99 3.25 -8.94
N LEU A 55 3.87 3.42 -7.62
CA LEU A 55 2.63 3.16 -6.92
C LEU A 55 1.54 4.16 -7.33
N LYS A 56 1.85 5.46 -7.42
CA LYS A 56 0.90 6.48 -7.91
C LYS A 56 0.45 6.17 -9.34
N ASP A 57 1.37 5.79 -10.22
CA ASP A 57 1.06 5.40 -11.61
C ASP A 57 0.13 4.17 -11.66
N MET A 58 0.32 3.19 -10.78
CA MET A 58 -0.57 2.02 -10.69
C MET A 58 -1.95 2.37 -10.16
N LEU A 59 -2.05 3.27 -9.16
CA LEU A 59 -3.34 3.78 -8.69
C LEU A 59 -4.09 4.46 -9.84
N HIS A 60 -3.41 5.34 -10.58
CA HIS A 60 -3.98 6.03 -11.75
C HIS A 60 -4.48 5.04 -12.81
N LYS A 61 -3.64 4.05 -13.19
CA LYS A 61 -4.01 3.00 -14.15
C LYS A 61 -5.16 2.11 -13.67
N SER A 62 -5.40 2.04 -12.37
CA SER A 62 -6.52 1.31 -11.78
C SER A 62 -7.79 2.17 -11.65
N GLY A 63 -7.81 3.37 -12.24
CA GLY A 63 -8.96 4.29 -12.19
C GLY A 63 -9.08 5.09 -10.90
N ILE A 64 -8.07 5.08 -10.02
CA ILE A 64 -8.08 5.83 -8.77
C ILE A 64 -7.62 7.26 -9.04
N ASN A 65 -8.39 8.25 -8.57
CA ASN A 65 -8.03 9.67 -8.74
C ASN A 65 -6.76 10.01 -7.95
N THR A 66 -5.65 10.22 -8.66
CA THR A 66 -4.34 10.47 -8.08
C THR A 66 -4.06 11.93 -7.70
N GLU A 67 -5.00 12.84 -7.96
CA GLU A 67 -5.00 14.19 -7.39
C GLU A 67 -5.44 14.16 -5.91
N ILE A 68 -6.25 13.16 -5.56
CA ILE A 68 -6.75 12.95 -4.19
C ILE A 68 -5.92 11.88 -3.46
N PHE A 69 -5.64 10.76 -4.13
CA PHE A 69 -4.98 9.62 -3.53
C PHE A 69 -3.52 9.51 -3.97
N SER A 70 -2.63 9.43 -2.98
CA SER A 70 -1.19 9.27 -3.22
C SER A 70 -0.74 7.83 -2.93
N ALA A 71 0.53 7.55 -3.20
CA ALA A 71 1.18 6.31 -2.75
C ALA A 71 0.91 6.00 -1.26
N HIS A 72 0.90 7.04 -0.42
CA HIS A 72 0.68 6.91 1.01
C HIS A 72 -0.75 6.48 1.37
N SER A 73 -1.74 6.83 0.54
CA SER A 73 -3.13 6.43 0.71
C SER A 73 -3.30 4.90 0.72
N THR A 74 -2.40 4.16 0.05
CA THR A 74 -2.37 2.68 0.11
C THR A 74 -2.16 2.17 1.54
N ARG A 75 -1.27 2.82 2.31
CA ARG A 75 -1.02 2.45 3.72
C ARG A 75 -2.25 2.75 4.58
N HIS A 76 -2.86 3.92 4.40
CA HIS A 76 -4.13 4.28 5.04
C HIS A 76 -5.17 3.20 4.79
N ALA A 77 -5.53 2.97 3.52
CA ALA A 77 -6.56 2.01 3.13
C ALA A 77 -6.31 0.59 3.66
N SER A 78 -5.07 0.10 3.60
CA SER A 78 -4.70 -1.23 4.11
C SER A 78 -4.97 -1.37 5.61
N THR A 79 -4.51 -0.39 6.40
CA THR A 79 -4.68 -0.44 7.86
C THR A 79 -6.14 -0.21 8.29
N SER A 80 -6.90 0.65 7.60
CA SER A 80 -8.35 0.81 7.84
C SER A 80 -9.12 -0.47 7.51
N ALA A 81 -8.77 -1.14 6.40
CA ALA A 81 -9.39 -2.41 6.01
C ALA A 81 -9.10 -3.54 7.01
N ALA A 82 -7.87 -3.62 7.54
CA ALA A 82 -7.52 -4.58 8.59
C ALA A 82 -8.36 -4.36 9.86
N LYS A 83 -8.53 -3.11 10.29
CA LYS A 83 -9.38 -2.77 11.44
C LYS A 83 -10.84 -3.14 11.18
N LYS A 84 -11.38 -2.84 9.99
CA LYS A 84 -12.75 -3.22 9.60
C LYS A 84 -12.97 -4.74 9.63
N LYS A 85 -11.93 -5.53 9.36
CA LYS A 85 -11.94 -7.00 9.47
C LYS A 85 -11.72 -7.51 10.90
N GLY A 86 -11.71 -6.64 11.90
CA GLY A 86 -11.59 -7.01 13.32
C GLY A 86 -10.16 -7.28 13.80
N VAL A 87 -9.13 -6.96 13.01
CA VAL A 87 -7.74 -7.09 13.47
C VAL A 87 -7.50 -6.07 14.58
N SER A 88 -6.93 -6.52 15.71
CA SER A 88 -6.68 -5.63 16.84
C SER A 88 -5.71 -4.50 16.49
N ILE A 89 -5.93 -3.34 17.10
CA ILE A 89 -5.11 -2.14 16.87
C ILE A 89 -3.62 -2.39 17.15
N ASP A 90 -3.31 -3.21 18.15
CA ASP A 90 -1.92 -3.54 18.50
C ASP A 90 -1.24 -4.39 17.44
N VAL A 91 -1.97 -5.32 16.82
CA VAL A 91 -1.46 -6.12 15.69
C VAL A 91 -1.27 -5.23 14.47
N ILE A 92 -2.20 -4.31 14.20
CA ILE A 92 -2.06 -3.32 13.10
C ILE A 92 -0.85 -2.42 13.33
N ARG A 93 -0.67 -1.89 14.55
CA ARG A 93 0.49 -1.08 14.93
C ARG A 93 1.80 -1.82 14.73
N LYS A 94 1.90 -3.04 15.28
CA LYS A 94 3.09 -3.87 15.13
C LYS A 94 3.41 -4.18 13.66
N SER A 95 2.38 -4.47 12.86
CA SER A 95 2.54 -4.82 11.44
C SER A 95 2.86 -3.61 10.56
N ALA A 96 2.35 -2.44 10.90
CA ALA A 96 2.62 -1.19 10.20
C ALA A 96 3.91 -0.49 10.69
N GLY A 97 4.63 -1.05 11.67
CA GLY A 97 5.87 -0.49 12.20
C GLY A 97 5.66 0.73 13.11
N TRP A 98 4.53 0.80 13.81
CA TRP A 98 4.28 1.80 14.85
C TRP A 98 4.60 1.25 16.25
N THR A 99 5.00 2.16 17.14
CA THR A 99 5.15 1.86 18.57
C THR A 99 3.79 1.55 19.20
N LYS A 100 3.78 0.79 20.30
CA LYS A 100 2.54 0.41 21.01
C LYS A 100 1.71 1.63 21.41
N ASP A 101 2.37 2.69 21.88
CA ASP A 101 1.73 3.91 22.37
C ASP A 101 1.44 4.94 21.26
N SER A 102 1.70 4.60 20.00
CA SER A 102 1.47 5.51 18.88
C SER A 102 -0.02 5.82 18.68
N SER A 103 -0.38 7.09 18.80
CA SER A 103 -1.69 7.62 18.40
C SER A 103 -1.81 7.83 16.89
N THR A 104 -0.73 7.61 16.13
CA THR A 104 -0.67 7.87 14.68
C THR A 104 -1.74 7.10 13.92
N PHE A 105 -1.95 5.82 14.24
CA PHE A 105 -2.99 5.02 13.60
C PHE A 105 -4.39 5.62 13.83
N ALA A 106 -4.77 5.81 15.09
CA ALA A 106 -6.08 6.35 15.46
C ALA A 106 -6.32 7.75 14.86
N ARG A 107 -5.29 8.60 14.82
CA ARG A 107 -5.40 9.99 14.38
C ARG A 107 -5.42 10.17 12.86
N PHE A 108 -4.69 9.34 12.11
CA PHE A 108 -4.49 9.58 10.67
C PHE A 108 -5.02 8.45 9.77
N TYR A 109 -5.11 7.21 10.28
CA TYR A 109 -5.36 6.01 9.50
C TYR A 109 -6.68 5.31 9.81
N ASP A 110 -7.27 5.58 10.98
CA ASP A 110 -8.58 5.06 11.37
C ASP A 110 -9.72 5.90 10.80
N ARG A 111 -9.75 6.04 9.47
CA ARG A 111 -10.81 6.77 8.78
C ARG A 111 -11.92 5.80 8.37
N PRO A 112 -13.20 6.16 8.55
CA PRO A 112 -14.29 5.36 8.02
C PRO A 112 -14.14 5.25 6.52
N ILE A 113 -14.26 4.03 5.97
CA ILE A 113 -14.39 3.83 4.54
C ILE A 113 -15.80 4.31 4.20
N ILE A 114 -15.92 5.58 3.81
CA ILE A 114 -17.20 6.20 3.46
C ILE A 114 -17.74 5.41 2.25
N GLN A 115 -18.78 4.61 2.49
CA GLN A 115 -19.67 4.20 1.41
C GLN A 115 -20.53 5.41 1.14
N ASP A 116 -20.27 6.09 0.02
CA ASP A 116 -21.05 7.27 -0.34
C ASP A 116 -22.53 6.87 -0.45
N SER A 117 -23.34 7.45 0.43
CA SER A 117 -24.79 7.35 0.36
C SER A 117 -25.43 8.66 0.79
N ARG A 118 -24.95 9.80 0.25
CA ARG A 118 -25.45 11.16 0.61
C ARG A 118 -25.11 11.45 2.10
N SER A 119 -24.63 12.60 2.54
CA SER A 119 -24.87 13.96 2.09
C SER A 119 -23.87 14.90 2.78
N PHE A 120 -22.78 15.26 2.12
CA PHE A 120 -22.14 16.55 2.44
C PHE A 120 -23.04 17.70 1.97
N GLY A 121 -23.76 17.51 0.86
CA GLY A 121 -24.67 18.50 0.28
C GLY A 121 -25.95 18.79 1.10
N GLN A 122 -26.49 17.84 1.88
CA GLN A 122 -27.66 18.14 2.74
C GLN A 122 -27.28 18.95 3.98
N ALA A 123 -26.03 18.85 4.45
CA ALA A 123 -25.54 19.66 5.57
C ALA A 123 -25.35 21.15 5.22
N ILE A 124 -25.35 21.49 3.92
CA ILE A 124 -25.27 22.89 3.43
C ILE A 124 -26.68 23.45 3.12
N LEU A 125 -27.72 22.61 3.09
CA LEU A 125 -29.08 23.00 2.70
C LEU A 125 -30.06 23.10 3.88
N GLU A 126 -29.64 22.89 5.12
CA GLU A 126 -30.43 23.22 6.32
C GLU A 126 -29.94 24.56 6.91
N VAL A 127 -30.50 25.62 6.30
CA VAL A 127 -30.58 27.06 6.68
C VAL A 127 -29.28 27.78 7.02
#